data_AF-A0A3B9T0U8-F1
#
_entry.id   AF-A0A3B9T0U8-F1
#
_cell.length_a   1.000
_cell.length_b   1.000
_cell.length_c   1.000
_cell.angle_alpha   90.00
_cell.angle_beta   90.00
_cell.angle_gamma   90.00
#
_symmetry.space_group_name_H-M   'P 1'
#
loop_
_entity.id
_entity.type
_entity.pdbx_description
1 polymer ?
#
loop_
_entity_poly.entity_id
_entity_poly.type
_entity_poly.pdbx_seq_one_letter_code
_entity_poly.pdbx_strand_id
1 'polypeptide(L)'
;VPPQEPRNLEAYLVTLLRRAATDKLRSMTRFKRGGTQFTETLDELAEVIPAKDTVEAEVDRRELTAALRSFLDSLPEKSREIFMERYYFNTPVRTIAEQHRMQTGAVNVLLHRIRKKLKKHLEKGGFF
;
A
#
# COMPACT_ATOMS: atom_id res chain seq x y z
N VAL A 1 -9.59 17.34 -18.96
CA VAL A 1 -8.56 17.07 -17.93
C VAL A 1 -9.29 16.47 -16.73
N PRO A 2 -9.10 15.20 -16.37
CA PRO A 2 -9.82 14.64 -15.23
C PRO A 2 -9.29 15.28 -13.93
N PRO A 3 -10.12 15.42 -12.89
CA PRO A 3 -9.78 16.18 -11.68
C PRO A 3 -8.65 15.46 -10.92
N GLN A 4 -7.63 16.23 -10.55
CA GLN A 4 -6.35 15.77 -9.98
C GLN A 4 -6.40 15.31 -8.50
N GLU A 5 -7.59 15.10 -7.94
CA GLU A 5 -7.72 14.51 -6.62
C GLU A 5 -8.82 13.43 -6.69
N PRO A 6 -8.53 12.16 -6.36
CA PRO A 6 -9.61 11.25 -6.08
C PRO A 6 -10.29 11.79 -4.84
N ARG A 7 -11.59 12.04 -4.96
CA ARG A 7 -12.51 12.38 -3.87
C ARG A 7 -12.52 11.39 -2.68
N ASN A 8 -11.67 10.37 -2.69
CA ASN A 8 -11.32 9.53 -1.54
C ASN A 8 -9.95 8.87 -1.78
N LEU A 9 -8.88 9.54 -1.35
CA LEU A 9 -7.51 9.03 -1.25
C LEU A 9 -7.43 7.61 -0.67
N GLU A 10 -8.26 7.37 0.34
CA GLU A 10 -8.37 6.12 1.06
C GLU A 10 -9.05 5.04 0.22
N ALA A 11 -10.07 5.38 -0.57
CA ALA A 11 -10.72 4.43 -1.46
C ALA A 11 -9.78 3.99 -2.59
N TYR A 12 -8.92 4.89 -3.08
CA TYR A 12 -7.91 4.54 -4.07
C TYR A 12 -6.81 3.66 -3.47
N LEU A 13 -6.29 3.99 -2.29
CA LEU A 13 -5.34 3.14 -1.58
C LEU A 13 -5.91 1.74 -1.34
N VAL A 14 -7.15 1.64 -0.86
CA VAL A 14 -7.85 0.36 -0.70
C VAL A 14 -7.98 -0.38 -2.03
N THR A 15 -8.24 0.34 -3.13
CA THR A 15 -8.33 -0.27 -4.47
C THR A 15 -6.97 -0.77 -4.95
N LEU A 16 -5.90 -0.01 -4.74
CA LEU A 16 -4.54 -0.40 -5.12
C LEU A 16 -4.04 -1.59 -4.29
N LEU A 17 -4.23 -1.53 -2.97
CA LEU A 17 -3.89 -2.59 -2.03
C LEU A 17 -4.71 -3.85 -2.30
N ARG A 18 -5.99 -3.70 -2.67
CA ARG A 18 -6.83 -4.81 -3.15
C ARG A 18 -6.30 -5.39 -4.46
N ARG A 19 -5.93 -4.55 -5.43
CA ARG A 19 -5.29 -5.02 -6.68
C ARG A 19 -4.00 -5.77 -6.37
N ALA A 20 -3.18 -5.30 -5.43
CA ALA A 20 -1.98 -6.01 -4.98
C ALA A 20 -2.30 -7.39 -4.36
N ALA A 21 -3.33 -7.47 -3.49
CA ALA A 21 -3.76 -8.73 -2.89
C ALA A 21 -4.37 -9.70 -3.91
N THR A 22 -5.20 -9.19 -4.83
CA THR A 22 -5.78 -9.96 -5.94
C THR A 22 -4.73 -10.38 -6.96
N ASP A 23 -3.75 -9.53 -7.25
CA ASP A 23 -2.63 -9.85 -8.13
C ASP A 23 -1.70 -10.86 -7.48
N LYS A 24 -1.53 -10.88 -6.16
CA LYS A 24 -0.84 -11.97 -5.45
C LYS A 24 -1.60 -13.29 -5.52
N LEU A 25 -2.93 -13.24 -5.37
CA LEU A 25 -3.78 -14.41 -5.56
C LEU A 25 -3.66 -14.97 -7.00
N ARG A 26 -3.60 -14.07 -7.99
CA ARG A 26 -3.39 -14.40 -9.41
C ARG A 26 -1.95 -14.78 -9.75
N SER A 27 -0.95 -14.23 -9.05
CA SER A 27 0.48 -14.50 -9.30
C SER A 27 0.90 -15.87 -8.78
N MET A 28 0.18 -16.40 -7.79
CA MET A 28 0.25 -17.83 -7.43
C MET A 28 -0.24 -18.75 -8.57
N THR A 29 -0.96 -18.22 -9.57
CA THR A 29 -1.47 -18.98 -10.73
C THR A 29 -0.87 -18.58 -12.09
N ARG A 30 -0.27 -17.40 -12.25
CA ARG A 30 0.40 -17.00 -13.51
C ARG A 30 1.26 -15.75 -13.35
N PHE A 31 2.33 -15.70 -14.14
CA PHE A 31 3.07 -14.52 -14.62
C PHE A 31 4.40 -14.13 -13.95
N LYS A 32 5.46 -14.74 -14.47
CA LYS A 32 6.54 -13.97 -15.12
C LYS A 32 5.97 -13.35 -16.40
N ARG A 33 5.86 -12.01 -16.52
CA ARG A 33 5.81 -11.26 -17.80
C ARG A 33 5.63 -9.75 -17.52
N GLY A 34 6.78 -9.05 -17.49
CA GLY A 34 6.99 -7.70 -18.00
C GLY A 34 6.36 -6.48 -17.29
N GLY A 35 7.20 -5.67 -16.63
CA GLY A 35 6.96 -4.22 -16.58
C GLY A 35 7.15 -3.50 -15.24
N THR A 36 8.41 -3.15 -14.93
CA THR A 36 8.86 -1.83 -14.41
C THR A 36 8.09 -1.18 -13.26
N GLN A 37 8.63 -1.28 -12.03
CA GLN A 37 8.36 -0.46 -10.84
C GLN A 37 6.97 -0.53 -10.19
N PHE A 38 5.89 -0.60 -10.98
CA PHE A 38 4.53 -0.79 -10.47
C PHE A 38 4.38 -2.21 -9.87
N THR A 39 4.93 -3.23 -10.54
CA THR A 39 4.96 -4.61 -10.04
C THR A 39 5.76 -4.74 -8.74
N GLU A 40 6.92 -4.09 -8.63
CA GLU A 40 7.74 -4.14 -7.40
C GLU A 40 7.03 -3.49 -6.21
N THR A 41 6.37 -2.34 -6.44
CA THR A 41 5.64 -1.60 -5.40
C THR A 41 4.40 -2.39 -4.93
N LEU A 42 3.76 -3.14 -5.84
CA LEU A 42 2.66 -4.03 -5.51
C LEU A 42 3.13 -5.29 -4.78
N ASP A 43 4.24 -5.91 -5.17
CA ASP A 43 4.82 -7.07 -4.48
C ASP A 43 5.18 -6.71 -3.02
N GLU A 44 5.77 -5.52 -2.82
CA GLU A 44 6.08 -4.98 -1.51
C GLU A 44 4.87 -4.86 -0.57
N LEU A 45 3.69 -4.53 -1.12
CA LEU A 45 2.44 -4.37 -0.39
C LEU A 45 1.69 -5.70 -0.23
N ALA A 46 1.77 -6.57 -1.22
CA ALA A 46 1.08 -7.86 -1.21
C ALA A 46 1.64 -8.81 -0.14
N GLU A 47 2.88 -8.64 0.31
CA GLU A 47 3.42 -9.33 1.50
C GLU A 47 2.71 -8.94 2.81
N VAL A 48 2.05 -7.78 2.83
CA VAL A 48 1.53 -7.12 4.02
C VAL A 48 -0.01 -7.12 4.06
N ILE A 49 -0.67 -7.58 3.00
CA ILE A 49 -2.13 -7.61 2.89
C ILE A 49 -2.61 -9.06 2.82
N PRO A 50 -3.63 -9.44 3.60
CA PRO A 50 -4.23 -10.76 3.54
C PRO A 50 -5.10 -10.92 2.30
N ALA A 51 -5.07 -12.10 1.68
CA ALA A 51 -5.96 -12.45 0.56
C ALA A 51 -7.19 -13.17 1.14
N LYS A 52 -8.40 -12.64 0.90
CA LYS A 52 -9.67 -13.33 1.22
C LYS A 52 -10.61 -13.31 0.02
N ASP A 53 -11.20 -14.47 -0.27
CA ASP A 53 -12.10 -14.78 -1.40
C ASP A 53 -13.49 -15.23 -0.88
N THR A 54 -14.41 -14.34 -0.49
CA THR A 54 -15.86 -14.69 -0.28
C THR A 54 -16.76 -13.45 -0.23
N VAL A 55 -18.10 -13.62 -0.26
CA VAL A 55 -19.16 -12.59 -0.21
C VAL A 55 -19.20 -11.80 1.11
N GLU A 56 -18.57 -12.30 2.18
CA GLU A 56 -18.20 -11.53 3.39
C GLU A 56 -17.31 -10.32 3.07
N ALA A 57 -16.78 -10.27 1.83
CA ALA A 57 -15.94 -9.20 1.31
C ALA A 57 -16.50 -7.79 1.48
N GLU A 58 -17.80 -7.47 1.46
CA GLU A 58 -18.19 -6.05 1.59
C GLU A 58 -18.00 -5.50 3.00
N VAL A 59 -18.31 -6.31 4.03
CA VAL A 59 -18.08 -5.92 5.44
C VAL A 59 -16.59 -5.95 5.73
N ASP A 60 -15.90 -7.03 5.35
CA ASP A 60 -14.45 -7.14 5.45
C ASP A 60 -13.73 -6.01 4.68
N ARG A 61 -14.29 -5.55 3.56
CA ARG A 61 -13.76 -4.41 2.78
C ARG A 61 -13.87 -3.11 3.55
N ARG A 62 -15.00 -2.85 4.21
CA ARG A 62 -15.21 -1.62 4.99
C ARG A 62 -14.33 -1.60 6.22
N GLU A 63 -14.20 -2.74 6.89
CA GLU A 63 -13.34 -2.88 8.07
C GLU A 63 -11.86 -2.75 7.72
N LEU A 64 -11.40 -3.41 6.64
CA LEU A 64 -10.03 -3.27 6.15
C LEU A 64 -9.73 -1.82 5.75
N THR A 65 -10.70 -1.16 5.11
CA THR A 65 -10.60 0.27 4.78
C THR A 65 -10.44 1.10 6.05
N ALA A 66 -11.30 0.91 7.05
CA ALA A 66 -11.23 1.65 8.30
C ALA A 66 -9.92 1.41 9.05
N ALA A 67 -9.41 0.17 9.07
CA ALA A 67 -8.13 -0.17 9.66
C ALA A 67 -6.96 0.51 8.94
N LEU A 68 -6.98 0.56 7.60
CA LEU A 68 -5.96 1.27 6.82
C LEU A 68 -5.98 2.78 7.07
N ARG A 69 -7.19 3.38 7.16
CA ARG A 69 -7.35 4.81 7.49
C ARG A 69 -6.76 5.12 8.86
N SER A 70 -7.18 4.38 9.88
CA SER A 70 -6.67 4.49 11.24
C SER A 70 -5.15 4.32 11.31
N PHE A 71 -4.59 3.38 10.54
CA PHE A 71 -3.16 3.20 10.44
C PHE A 71 -2.46 4.43 9.85
N LEU A 72 -2.93 4.96 8.72
CA LEU A 72 -2.34 6.15 8.11
C LEU A 72 -2.45 7.36 9.03
N ASP A 73 -3.57 7.50 9.73
CA ASP A 73 -3.78 8.55 10.73
C ASP A 73 -2.81 8.47 11.90
N SER A 74 -2.36 7.26 12.25
CA SER A 74 -1.34 7.05 13.30
C SER A 74 0.09 7.38 12.87
N LEU A 75 0.34 7.57 11.56
CA LEU A 75 1.68 7.89 11.07
C LEU A 75 2.00 9.38 11.23
N PRO A 76 3.25 9.73 11.61
CA PRO A 76 3.74 11.10 11.48
C PRO A 76 3.56 11.60 10.05
N GLU A 77 3.24 12.89 9.89
CA GLU A 77 2.92 13.53 8.60
C GLU A 77 3.93 13.17 7.49
N LYS A 78 5.23 13.41 7.72
CA LYS A 78 6.30 13.06 6.78
C LYS A 78 6.35 11.57 6.40
N SER A 79 6.05 10.68 7.37
CA SER A 79 6.02 9.23 7.11
C SER A 79 4.83 8.84 6.26
N ARG A 80 3.68 9.49 6.49
CA ARG A 80 2.46 9.33 5.69
C ARG A 80 2.72 9.81 4.27
N GLU A 81 3.26 11.01 4.09
CA GLU A 81 3.59 11.57 2.77
C GLU A 81 4.51 10.65 1.97
N ILE A 82 5.63 10.19 2.54
CA ILE A 82 6.55 9.27 1.87
C ILE A 82 5.88 7.95 1.50
N PHE A 83 5.02 7.43 2.38
CA PHE A 83 4.24 6.22 2.09
C PHE A 83 3.25 6.45 0.94
N MET A 84 2.60 7.61 0.90
CA MET A 84 1.67 8.00 -0.16
C MET A 84 2.39 8.22 -1.49
N GLU A 85 3.51 8.94 -1.51
CA GLU A 85 4.34 9.12 -2.69
C GLU A 85 4.76 7.77 -3.28
N ARG A 86 5.22 6.85 -2.42
CA ARG A 86 5.63 5.52 -2.87
C ARG A 86 4.46 4.72 -3.43
N TYR A 87 3.39 4.58 -2.67
CA TYR A 87 2.35 3.60 -2.96
C TYR A 87 1.19 4.18 -3.76
N TYR A 88 0.72 5.39 -3.44
CA TYR A 88 -0.39 6.02 -4.15
C TYR A 88 0.06 6.65 -5.48
N PHE A 89 1.13 7.44 -5.47
CA PHE A 89 1.64 8.13 -6.67
C PHE A 89 2.61 7.26 -7.50
N ASN A 90 2.96 6.06 -7.01
CA ASN A 90 3.94 5.16 -7.62
C ASN A 90 5.29 5.86 -7.88
N THR A 91 5.71 6.71 -6.94
CA THR A 91 6.91 7.53 -7.07
C THR A 91 8.15 6.67 -6.80
N PRO A 92 9.19 6.75 -7.65
CA PRO A 92 10.46 6.08 -7.40
C PRO A 92 11.07 6.50 -6.05
N VAL A 93 11.64 5.56 -5.30
CA VAL A 93 12.32 5.85 -4.01
C VAL A 93 13.40 6.93 -4.16
N ARG A 94 14.10 6.96 -5.31
CA ARG A 94 15.11 7.98 -5.61
C ARG A 94 14.50 9.38 -5.71
N THR A 95 13.34 9.51 -6.35
CA THR A 95 12.63 10.78 -6.49
C THR A 95 12.07 11.25 -5.14
N ILE A 96 11.51 10.33 -4.34
CA ILE A 96 11.09 10.62 -2.96
C ILE A 96 12.27 11.11 -2.12
N ALA A 97 13.42 10.45 -2.24
CA ALA A 97 14.63 10.82 -1.52
C ALA A 97 15.09 12.24 -1.88
N GLU A 98 15.05 12.60 -3.16
CA GLU A 98 15.36 13.96 -3.63
C GLU A 98 14.37 15.00 -3.09
N GLN A 99 13.06 14.73 -3.17
CA GLN A 99 12.00 15.63 -2.70
C GLN A 99 12.08 15.88 -1.19
N HIS A 100 12.34 14.83 -0.41
CA HIS A 100 12.41 14.90 1.07
C HIS A 100 13.80 15.22 1.62
N ARG A 101 14.79 15.45 0.74
CA ARG A 101 16.22 15.63 1.07
C ARG A 101 16.77 14.52 1.97
N MET A 102 16.41 13.28 1.63
CA MET A 102 16.83 12.08 2.34
C MET A 102 17.76 11.24 1.48
N GLN A 103 18.52 10.34 2.10
CA GLN A 103 19.21 9.29 1.35
C GLN A 103 18.21 8.21 0.91
N THR A 104 18.39 7.65 -0.28
CA THR A 104 17.56 6.53 -0.79
C THR A 104 17.48 5.37 0.20
N GLY A 105 18.60 5.03 0.88
CA GLY A 105 18.63 4.01 1.92
C GLY A 105 17.75 4.34 3.13
N ALA A 106 17.69 5.61 3.54
CA ALA A 106 16.85 6.07 4.63
C ALA A 106 15.35 5.97 4.27
N VAL A 107 14.99 6.31 3.03
CA VAL A 107 13.61 6.16 2.53
C VAL A 107 13.20 4.68 2.49
N ASN A 108 14.06 3.79 2.00
CA ASN A 108 13.82 2.34 2.00
C ASN A 108 13.60 1.79 3.41
N VAL A 109 14.45 2.16 4.37
CA VAL A 109 14.32 1.74 5.78
C VAL A 109 13.02 2.27 6.39
N LEU A 110 12.66 3.52 6.10
CA LEU A 110 11.40 4.11 6.56
C LEU A 110 10.19 3.35 6.02
N LEU A 111 10.13 3.15 4.69
CA LEU A 111 9.05 2.40 4.03
C LEU A 111 8.94 0.96 4.57
N HIS A 112 10.08 0.28 4.78
CA HIS A 112 10.10 -1.06 5.37
C HIS A 112 9.52 -1.07 6.80
N ARG A 113 9.89 -0.11 7.63
CA ARG A 113 9.35 0.02 9.00
C ARG A 113 7.85 0.31 8.99
N ILE A 114 7.37 1.17 8.09
CA ILE A 114 5.94 1.47 7.94
C ILE A 114 5.18 0.21 7.52
N ARG A 115 5.67 -0.54 6.52
CA ARG A 115 5.07 -1.82 6.10
C ARG A 115 4.98 -2.85 7.23
N LYS A 116 6.04 -2.99 8.04
CA LYS A 116 6.00 -3.86 9.23
C LYS A 116 4.97 -3.41 10.27
N LYS A 117 4.81 -2.10 10.49
CA LYS A 117 3.79 -1.58 11.40
C LYS A 117 2.38 -1.81 10.85
N LEU A 118 2.19 -1.62 9.54
CA LEU A 118 0.93 -1.90 8.87
C LEU A 118 0.53 -3.37 9.04
N LYS A 119 1.45 -4.30 8.79
CA LYS A 119 1.21 -5.74 8.99
C LYS A 119 0.70 -6.03 10.40
N LYS A 120 1.43 -5.56 11.42
CA LYS A 120 1.05 -5.74 12.83
C LYS A 120 -0.29 -5.08 13.17
N HIS A 121 -0.59 -3.93 12.57
CA HIS A 121 -1.87 -3.25 12.78
C HIS A 121 -3.03 -4.09 12.25
N LEU A 122 -2.86 -4.67 11.05
CA LEU A 122 -3.86 -5.55 10.44
C LEU A 122 -3.97 -6.90 11.17
N GLU A 123 -2.88 -7.48 11.67
CA GLU A 123 -2.91 -8.69 12.51
C GLU A 123 -3.75 -8.46 13.78
N LYS A 124 -3.58 -7.30 14.44
CA LYS A 124 -4.40 -6.93 15.61
C LYS A 124 -5.88 -6.72 15.28
N GLY A 125 -6.17 -6.30 14.05
CA GLY A 125 -7.54 -6.12 13.55
C GLY A 125 -8.21 -7.43 13.12
N GLY A 126 -7.56 -8.59 13.25
CA GLY A 126 -8.12 -9.89 12.87
C GLY A 126 -8.12 -10.17 11.37
N PHE A 127 -7.30 -9.43 10.60
CA PHE A 127 -7.21 -9.63 9.15
C PHE A 127 -6.25 -10.77 8.76
N PHE A 128 -5.46 -11.28 9.70
CA PHE A 128 -4.50 -12.38 9.52
C PHE A 128 -4.84 -13.59 10.38
#